data_AF-A0A8T5TMH8-F1
#
_entry.id   AF-A0A8T5TMH8-F1
#
_cell.length_a   1.000
_cell.length_b   1.000
_cell.length_c   1.000
_cell.angle_alpha   90.00
_cell.angle_beta   90.00
_cell.angle_gamma   90.00
#
_symmetry.space_group_name_H-M   'P 1'
#
loop_
_entity.id
_entity.type
_entity.pdbx_description
1 polymer ?
#
loop_
_entity_poly.entity_id
_entity_poly.type
_entity_poly.pdbx_seq_one_letter_code
_entity_poly.pdbx_strand_id
1 'polypeptide(L)'
;MNIVQTIIIFIIGITCIIALILQATIPKTDMRKKYLKYVIPNILLFTFIMLVLIIVSLTFSSSLTSMELITLIPGDGLIDVIILFFICYLSVFLGALVGNLLAPLFLKIHLKLIGRNLSYGIEERKEPLRMRGIHSFFFPVLLSYAISLILIELNIHTYIFFPEYTGGEQEALIIIASLFLLFNLTIGASIMVFSTTWALKDAGIVYNKKEGEYPAEIKSVGVWYLSILKGYTGIEVLLSIVLIFISSIRASIELSGGAFTILQMAPYLLQIPMILGYVFLTMPAFILLDRTREKRKTKLQEKAKKWGIKISNKQSNFKIDE
;
A
#
# COMPACT_ATOMS: atom_id res chain seq x y z
N MET A 1 -16.20 32.62 6.94
CA MET A 1 -16.35 31.61 5.87
C MET A 1 -16.98 30.40 6.52
N ASN A 2 -18.09 29.88 5.99
CA ASN A 2 -18.75 28.72 6.62
C ASN A 2 -17.79 27.51 6.56
N ILE A 3 -17.74 26.66 7.58
CA ILE A 3 -16.83 25.49 7.66
C ILE A 3 -16.89 24.65 6.38
N VAL A 4 -18.11 24.50 5.85
CA VAL A 4 -18.39 23.84 4.57
C VAL A 4 -17.66 24.48 3.39
N GLN A 5 -17.61 25.82 3.30
CA GLN A 5 -16.88 26.53 2.25
C GLN A 5 -15.37 26.34 2.39
N THR A 6 -14.84 26.35 3.62
CA THR A 6 -13.41 26.09 3.88
C THR A 6 -13.01 24.68 3.46
N ILE A 7 -13.84 23.68 3.78
CA ILE A 7 -13.64 22.28 3.39
C ILE A 7 -13.69 22.12 1.87
N ILE A 8 -14.68 22.71 1.20
CA ILE A 8 -14.80 22.66 -0.26
C ILE A 8 -13.57 23.28 -0.92
N ILE A 9 -13.11 24.44 -0.44
CA ILE A 9 -11.91 25.10 -0.97
C ILE A 9 -10.66 24.25 -0.73
N PHE A 10 -10.53 23.62 0.45
CA PHE A 10 -9.39 22.76 0.77
C PHE A 10 -9.36 21.49 -0.09
N ILE A 11 -10.52 20.85 -0.28
CA ILE A 11 -10.64 19.62 -1.09
C ILE A 11 -10.41 19.93 -2.58
N ILE A 12 -10.98 21.03 -3.09
CA ILE A 12 -10.69 21.50 -4.46
C ILE A 12 -9.20 21.82 -4.58
N GLY A 13 -8.61 22.46 -3.57
CA GLY A 13 -7.18 22.75 -3.50
C GLY A 13 -6.32 21.49 -3.60
N ILE A 14 -6.58 20.48 -2.76
CA ILE A 14 -5.86 19.20 -2.77
C ILE A 14 -6.08 18.46 -4.09
N THR A 15 -7.31 18.40 -4.58
CA THR A 15 -7.63 17.70 -5.83
C THR A 15 -6.94 18.38 -7.01
N CYS A 16 -6.91 19.72 -7.04
CA CYS A 16 -6.14 20.49 -8.02
C CYS A 16 -4.64 20.28 -7.87
N ILE A 17 -4.09 20.23 -6.66
CA ILE A 17 -2.66 19.96 -6.42
C ILE A 17 -2.31 18.54 -6.88
N ILE A 18 -3.12 17.54 -6.54
CA ILE A 18 -2.93 16.16 -7.00
C ILE A 18 -3.03 16.08 -8.52
N ALA A 19 -4.04 16.73 -9.12
CA ALA A 19 -4.20 16.79 -10.57
C ALA A 19 -3.04 17.52 -11.25
N LEU A 20 -2.50 18.59 -10.65
CA LEU A 20 -1.33 19.32 -11.15
C LEU A 20 -0.05 18.50 -11.00
N ILE A 21 0.16 17.82 -9.87
CA ILE A 21 1.28 16.90 -9.66
C ILE A 21 1.19 15.76 -10.68
N LEU A 22 0.01 15.20 -10.89
CA LEU A 22 -0.25 14.14 -11.89
C LEU A 22 -0.01 14.65 -13.32
N GLN A 23 -0.51 15.84 -13.68
CA GLN A 23 -0.24 16.44 -14.99
C GLN A 23 1.24 16.77 -15.21
N ALA A 24 1.93 17.31 -14.20
CA ALA A 24 3.36 17.60 -14.23
C ALA A 24 4.22 16.33 -14.22
N THR A 25 3.68 15.19 -13.77
CA THR A 25 4.38 13.90 -13.77
C THR A 25 4.20 13.08 -15.04
N ILE A 26 3.19 13.38 -15.87
CA ILE A 26 2.97 12.65 -17.13
C ILE A 26 3.98 13.13 -18.21
N PRO A 27 4.85 12.26 -18.73
CA PRO A 27 5.79 12.62 -19.79
C PRO A 27 5.06 12.98 -21.11
N LYS A 28 5.59 13.96 -21.86
CA LYS A 28 5.07 14.40 -23.18
C LYS A 28 5.36 13.40 -24.32
N THR A 29 5.30 12.10 -24.08
CA THR A 29 5.55 11.03 -25.07
C THR A 29 4.33 10.12 -25.22
N ASP A 30 4.37 9.10 -26.07
CA ASP A 30 3.27 8.11 -26.27
C ASP A 30 2.74 7.48 -24.98
N MET A 31 3.56 7.48 -23.92
CA MET A 31 3.18 7.06 -22.57
C MET A 31 2.06 7.91 -21.97
N ARG A 32 1.84 9.15 -22.45
CA ARG A 32 0.81 10.09 -21.95
C ARG A 32 -0.59 9.53 -22.05
N LYS A 33 -1.01 9.02 -23.22
CA LYS A 33 -2.36 8.46 -23.42
C LYS A 33 -2.61 7.27 -22.48
N LYS A 34 -1.56 6.48 -22.25
CA LYS A 34 -1.61 5.30 -21.37
C LYS A 34 -1.74 5.70 -19.90
N TYR A 35 -0.95 6.66 -19.41
CA TYR A 35 -1.10 7.17 -18.04
C TYR A 35 -2.44 7.88 -17.84
N LEU A 36 -2.90 8.67 -18.81
CA LEU A 36 -4.19 9.37 -18.72
C LEU A 36 -5.36 8.41 -18.49
N LYS A 37 -5.33 7.23 -19.13
CA LYS A 37 -6.34 6.17 -18.97
C LYS A 37 -6.48 5.69 -17.51
N TYR A 38 -5.40 5.73 -16.74
CA TYR A 38 -5.40 5.31 -15.33
C TYR A 38 -5.57 6.49 -14.36
N VAL A 39 -4.96 7.63 -14.68
CA VAL A 39 -4.99 8.84 -13.86
C VAL A 39 -6.40 9.44 -13.79
N ILE A 40 -7.11 9.54 -14.92
CA ILE A 40 -8.45 10.16 -14.96
C ILE A 40 -9.44 9.38 -14.08
N PRO A 41 -9.60 8.05 -14.20
CA PRO A 41 -10.49 7.31 -13.31
C PRO A 41 -10.11 7.42 -11.84
N ASN A 42 -8.82 7.52 -11.51
CA ASN A 42 -8.39 7.68 -10.11
C ASN A 42 -8.74 9.06 -9.55
N ILE A 43 -8.55 10.13 -10.33
CA ILE A 43 -8.97 11.48 -9.93
C ILE A 43 -10.50 11.53 -9.80
N LEU A 44 -11.25 10.92 -10.73
CA LEU A 44 -12.71 10.87 -10.66
C LEU A 44 -13.20 10.06 -9.46
N LEU A 45 -12.60 8.89 -9.20
CA LEU A 45 -12.94 8.05 -8.06
C LEU A 45 -12.60 8.75 -6.74
N PHE A 46 -11.43 9.39 -6.65
CA PHE A 46 -11.05 10.16 -5.46
C PHE A 46 -12.03 11.32 -5.23
N THR A 47 -12.32 12.11 -6.27
CA THR A 47 -13.31 13.19 -6.20
C THR A 47 -14.69 12.66 -5.77
N PHE A 48 -15.11 11.50 -6.30
CA PHE A 48 -16.36 10.86 -5.92
C PHE A 48 -16.37 10.40 -4.46
N ILE A 49 -15.32 9.73 -3.99
CA ILE A 49 -15.19 9.31 -2.59
C ILE A 49 -15.23 10.54 -1.66
N MET A 50 -14.47 11.59 -1.98
CA MET A 50 -14.48 12.82 -1.21
C MET A 50 -15.86 13.49 -1.23
N LEU A 51 -16.56 13.51 -2.36
CA LEU A 51 -17.91 14.04 -2.46
C LEU A 51 -18.90 13.25 -1.60
N VAL A 52 -18.85 11.91 -1.64
CA VAL A 52 -19.67 11.04 -0.80
C VAL A 52 -19.39 11.30 0.68
N LEU A 53 -18.12 11.40 1.07
CA LEU A 53 -17.73 11.72 2.45
C LEU A 53 -18.24 13.09 2.89
N ILE A 54 -18.19 14.11 2.03
CA ILE A 54 -18.76 15.43 2.31
C ILE A 54 -20.28 15.32 2.47
N ILE A 55 -20.98 14.62 1.57
CA ILE A 55 -22.44 14.47 1.64
C ILE A 55 -22.83 13.75 2.93
N VAL A 56 -22.16 12.65 3.28
CA VAL A 56 -22.35 11.92 4.53
C VAL A 56 -22.10 12.87 5.71
N SER A 57 -20.97 13.59 5.71
CA SER A 57 -20.63 14.51 6.80
C SER A 57 -21.63 15.66 6.95
N LEU A 58 -22.18 16.19 5.85
CA LEU A 58 -23.24 17.21 5.89
C LEU A 58 -24.55 16.65 6.43
N THR A 59 -24.90 15.43 6.01
CA THR A 59 -26.14 14.74 6.41
C THR A 59 -26.11 14.33 7.89
N PHE A 60 -24.94 13.96 8.41
CA PHE A 60 -24.73 13.53 9.80
C PHE A 60 -24.03 14.61 10.65
N SER A 61 -23.99 15.86 10.17
CA SER A 61 -23.20 16.96 10.76
C SER A 61 -23.53 17.25 12.21
N SER A 62 -24.78 17.06 12.64
CA SER A 62 -25.18 17.21 14.05
C SER A 62 -24.62 16.14 14.99
N SER A 63 -24.20 14.99 14.46
CA SER A 63 -23.74 13.83 15.24
C SER A 63 -22.23 13.61 15.15
N LEU A 64 -21.60 14.03 14.05
CA LEU A 64 -20.15 13.88 13.81
C LEU A 64 -19.31 15.05 14.34
N THR A 65 -19.89 16.26 14.45
CA THR A 65 -19.15 17.46 14.88
C THR A 65 -18.84 17.50 16.38
N SER A 66 -19.53 16.68 17.19
CA SER A 66 -19.30 16.58 18.63
C SER A 66 -18.38 15.42 19.05
N MET A 67 -17.92 14.59 18.10
CA MET A 67 -17.05 13.45 18.39
C MET A 67 -15.60 13.79 18.05
N GLU A 68 -14.78 14.00 19.07
CA GLU A 68 -13.32 13.99 18.95
C GLU A 68 -12.88 12.53 18.83
N LEU A 69 -12.55 12.09 17.62
CA LEU A 69 -12.24 10.69 17.33
C LEU A 69 -10.79 10.36 17.66
N ILE A 70 -9.84 11.26 17.40
CA ILE A 70 -8.41 10.97 17.49
C ILE A 70 -7.74 11.87 18.54
N THR A 71 -7.06 11.27 19.52
CA THR A 71 -6.31 12.03 20.55
C THR A 71 -5.15 12.85 19.99
N LEU A 72 -4.63 12.45 18.83
CA LEU A 72 -3.41 12.99 18.24
C LEU A 72 -3.61 14.36 17.58
N ILE A 73 -4.84 14.74 17.22
CA ILE A 73 -5.13 15.98 16.50
C ILE A 73 -6.34 16.65 17.17
N PRO A 74 -6.20 17.87 17.72
CA PRO A 74 -7.35 18.62 18.19
C PRO A 74 -8.18 19.10 16.99
N GLY A 75 -9.38 18.54 16.79
CA GLY A 75 -10.25 18.86 15.67
C GLY A 75 -11.64 18.23 15.80
N ASP A 76 -12.60 18.73 15.02
CA ASP A 76 -13.87 18.03 14.86
C ASP A 76 -13.65 16.72 14.06
N GLY A 77 -14.55 15.75 14.22
CA GLY A 77 -14.41 14.45 13.55
C GLY A 77 -14.29 14.52 12.02
N LEU A 78 -14.68 15.63 11.39
CA LEU A 78 -14.54 15.86 9.95
C LEU A 78 -13.10 16.25 9.60
N ILE A 79 -12.50 17.17 10.34
CA ILE A 79 -11.09 17.56 10.21
C ILE A 79 -10.19 16.32 10.39
N ASP A 80 -10.49 15.47 11.37
CA ASP A 80 -9.78 14.21 11.60
C ASP A 80 -9.78 13.31 10.37
N VAL A 81 -10.95 13.10 9.76
CA VAL A 81 -11.08 12.28 8.54
C VAL A 81 -10.28 12.89 7.38
N ILE A 82 -10.36 14.21 7.16
CA ILE A 82 -9.60 14.88 6.09
C ILE A 82 -8.09 14.70 6.30
N ILE A 83 -7.61 14.88 7.53
CA ILE A 83 -6.19 14.74 7.84
C ILE A 83 -5.74 13.29 7.66
N LEU A 84 -6.55 12.30 8.05
CA LEU A 84 -6.25 10.89 7.81
C LEU A 84 -6.09 10.56 6.32
N PHE A 85 -6.97 11.08 5.46
CA PHE A 85 -6.83 10.93 4.02
C PHE A 85 -5.55 11.60 3.50
N PHE A 86 -5.20 12.79 3.99
CA PHE A 86 -3.96 13.45 3.63
C PHE A 86 -2.73 12.65 4.07
N ILE A 87 -2.74 12.14 5.31
CA ILE A 87 -1.70 11.27 5.85
C ILE A 87 -1.54 10.00 5.00
N CYS A 88 -2.64 9.41 4.53
CA CYS A 88 -2.59 8.26 3.63
C CYS A 88 -1.85 8.57 2.33
N TYR A 89 -2.17 9.68 1.67
CA TYR A 89 -1.49 10.07 0.44
C TYR A 89 -0.01 10.36 0.69
N LEU A 90 0.29 11.07 1.77
CA LEU A 90 1.65 11.38 2.17
C LEU A 90 2.45 10.12 2.51
N SER A 91 1.86 9.18 3.25
CA SER A 91 2.49 7.92 3.65
C SER A 91 2.79 7.04 2.44
N VAL A 92 1.85 6.92 1.49
CA VAL A 92 2.04 6.22 0.21
C VAL A 92 3.20 6.84 -0.58
N PHE A 93 3.22 8.17 -0.70
CA PHE A 93 4.25 8.89 -1.44
C PHE A 93 5.64 8.75 -0.79
N LEU A 94 5.73 8.97 0.52
CA LEU A 94 6.96 8.81 1.29
C LEU A 94 7.45 7.37 1.26
N GLY A 95 6.54 6.40 1.40
CA GLY A 95 6.87 4.98 1.30
C GLY A 95 7.55 4.65 -0.03
N ALA A 96 7.00 5.13 -1.13
CA ALA A 96 7.59 4.94 -2.45
C ALA A 96 8.97 5.58 -2.59
N LEU A 97 9.21 6.73 -1.97
CA LEU A 97 10.52 7.38 -1.97
C LEU A 97 11.54 6.64 -1.11
N VAL A 98 11.18 6.33 0.14
CA VAL A 98 12.06 5.68 1.13
C VAL A 98 12.41 4.27 0.69
N GLY A 99 11.48 3.52 0.11
CA GLY A 99 11.77 2.15 -0.34
C GLY A 99 12.88 2.09 -1.40
N ASN A 100 13.09 3.15 -2.18
CA ASN A 100 14.21 3.25 -3.11
C ASN A 100 15.56 3.38 -2.39
N LEU A 101 15.57 4.07 -1.25
CA LEU A 101 16.76 4.22 -0.41
C LEU A 101 17.10 2.90 0.29
N LEU A 102 16.10 2.07 0.57
CA LEU A 102 16.25 0.76 1.22
C LEU A 102 16.65 -0.37 0.26
N ALA A 103 16.47 -0.23 -1.06
CA ALA A 103 16.81 -1.27 -2.02
C ALA A 103 18.26 -1.79 -1.92
N PRO A 104 19.29 -0.91 -1.78
CA PRO A 104 20.64 -1.35 -1.50
C PRO A 104 20.78 -2.12 -0.17
N LEU A 105 20.05 -1.72 0.88
CA LEU A 105 20.09 -2.41 2.16
C LEU A 105 19.56 -3.85 2.03
N PHE A 106 18.42 -4.04 1.36
CA PHE A 106 17.86 -5.37 1.11
C PHE A 106 18.79 -6.26 0.28
N LEU A 107 19.47 -5.68 -0.72
CA LEU A 107 20.49 -6.39 -1.47
C LEU A 107 21.64 -6.83 -0.56
N LYS A 108 22.15 -5.93 0.29
CA LYS A 108 23.24 -6.23 1.22
C LYS A 108 22.85 -7.33 2.22
N ILE A 109 21.61 -7.30 2.72
CA ILE A 109 21.05 -8.35 3.59
C ILE A 109 21.02 -9.69 2.85
N HIS A 110 20.50 -9.71 1.62
CA HIS A 110 20.44 -10.93 0.82
C HIS A 110 21.85 -11.50 0.53
N LEU A 111 22.81 -10.66 0.18
CA LEU A 111 24.20 -11.06 -0.06
C LEU A 111 24.82 -11.70 1.20
N LYS A 112 24.56 -11.12 2.37
CA LYS A 112 25.15 -11.57 3.64
C LYS A 112 24.52 -12.86 4.20
N LEU A 113 23.19 -12.97 4.12
CA LEU A 113 22.44 -14.07 4.72
C LEU A 113 22.32 -15.28 3.78
N ILE A 114 22.05 -15.04 2.50
CA ILE A 114 21.74 -16.11 1.52
C ILE A 114 22.90 -16.32 0.55
N GLY A 115 23.61 -15.25 0.21
CA GLY A 115 24.59 -15.20 -0.87
C GLY A 115 25.90 -15.96 -0.69
N ARG A 116 26.14 -16.64 0.44
CA ARG A 116 27.43 -17.29 0.75
C ARG A 116 27.87 -18.30 -0.32
N ASN A 117 26.91 -19.05 -0.86
CA ASN A 117 27.14 -20.11 -1.86
C ASN A 117 26.57 -19.77 -3.25
N LEU A 118 26.28 -18.49 -3.49
CA LEU A 118 25.67 -18.02 -4.72
C LEU A 118 26.66 -17.15 -5.51
N SER A 119 26.57 -17.24 -6.84
CA SER A 119 27.20 -16.30 -7.76
C SER A 119 26.15 -15.26 -8.18
N TYR A 120 26.54 -13.98 -8.18
CA TYR A 120 25.66 -12.88 -8.51
C TYR A 120 26.04 -12.22 -9.83
N GLY A 121 25.04 -11.82 -10.60
CA GLY A 121 25.20 -11.11 -11.85
C GLY A 121 24.16 -10.00 -12.01
N ILE A 122 24.48 -9.02 -12.85
CA ILE A 122 23.51 -8.05 -13.37
C ILE A 122 23.12 -8.48 -14.78
N GLU A 123 21.83 -8.74 -14.98
CA GLU A 123 21.24 -9.06 -16.28
C GLU A 123 20.50 -7.83 -16.81
N GLU A 124 20.86 -7.38 -18.01
CA GLU A 124 20.11 -6.33 -18.69
C GLU A 124 18.79 -6.87 -19.22
N ARG A 125 17.73 -6.73 -18.41
CA ARG A 125 16.38 -7.03 -18.84
C ARG A 125 15.87 -5.91 -19.74
N LYS A 126 15.58 -6.25 -21.00
CA LYS A 126 14.66 -5.49 -21.85
C LYS A 126 13.23 -5.75 -21.34
N GLU A 127 12.91 -5.24 -20.14
CA GLU A 127 11.53 -5.37 -19.66
C GLU A 127 10.59 -4.56 -20.55
N PRO A 128 9.34 -5.03 -20.73
CA PRO A 128 8.37 -4.34 -21.55
C PRO A 128 8.13 -2.92 -20.99
N LEU A 129 7.90 -1.95 -21.87
CA LEU A 129 7.44 -0.57 -21.57
C LEU A 129 6.03 -0.54 -20.92
N ARG A 130 5.61 -1.64 -20.28
CA ARG A 130 4.30 -1.78 -19.67
C ARG A 130 4.39 -1.41 -18.19
N MET A 131 3.54 -0.44 -17.82
CA MET A 131 3.19 -0.13 -16.44
C MET A 131 2.83 -1.43 -15.73
N ARG A 132 3.21 -1.57 -14.46
CA ARG A 132 2.87 -2.75 -13.67
C ARG A 132 1.37 -2.98 -13.71
N GLY A 133 0.97 -4.24 -13.89
CA GLY A 133 -0.45 -4.60 -13.92
C GLY A 133 -1.12 -4.26 -12.57
N ILE A 134 -2.41 -3.96 -12.62
CA ILE A 134 -3.19 -3.55 -11.43
C ILE A 134 -3.07 -4.57 -10.28
N HIS A 135 -2.93 -5.86 -10.60
CA HIS A 135 -2.72 -6.93 -9.61
C HIS A 135 -1.49 -6.68 -8.71
N SER A 136 -0.46 -5.99 -9.19
CA SER A 136 0.75 -5.69 -8.39
C SER A 136 0.46 -4.67 -7.28
N PHE A 137 -0.64 -3.93 -7.39
CA PHE A 137 -1.08 -2.93 -6.41
C PHE A 137 -1.83 -3.56 -5.23
N PHE A 138 -2.40 -4.76 -5.41
CA PHE A 138 -3.12 -5.44 -4.33
C PHE A 138 -2.20 -5.82 -3.19
N PHE A 139 -1.02 -6.39 -3.47
CA PHE A 139 -0.17 -6.96 -2.42
C PHE A 139 0.30 -5.96 -1.34
N PRO A 140 0.75 -4.73 -1.65
CA PRO A 140 1.04 -3.73 -0.62
C PRO A 140 -0.18 -3.37 0.22
N VAL A 141 -1.36 -3.29 -0.39
CA VAL A 141 -2.62 -3.00 0.30
C VAL A 141 -2.97 -4.16 1.24
N LEU A 142 -2.87 -5.40 0.77
CA LEU A 142 -3.08 -6.59 1.58
C LEU A 142 -2.08 -6.65 2.76
N LEU A 143 -0.81 -6.34 2.54
CA LEU A 143 0.19 -6.28 3.62
C LEU A 143 -0.18 -5.23 4.66
N SER A 144 -0.59 -4.06 4.19
CA SER A 144 -0.97 -2.96 5.07
C SER A 144 -2.19 -3.33 5.91
N TYR A 145 -3.17 -4.01 5.31
CA TYR A 145 -4.35 -4.50 6.02
C TYR A 145 -3.97 -5.54 7.09
N ALA A 146 -3.13 -6.51 6.72
CA ALA A 146 -2.63 -7.52 7.66
C ALA A 146 -1.86 -6.88 8.84
N ILE A 147 -0.94 -5.95 8.57
CA ILE A 147 -0.21 -5.23 9.62
C ILE A 147 -1.19 -4.46 10.50
N SER A 148 -2.18 -3.77 9.92
CA SER A 148 -3.17 -3.02 10.70
C SER A 148 -3.96 -3.91 11.65
N LEU A 149 -4.35 -5.12 11.22
CA LEU A 149 -5.02 -6.08 12.10
C LEU A 149 -4.13 -6.53 13.25
N ILE A 150 -2.86 -6.85 12.97
CA ILE A 150 -1.88 -7.19 14.02
C ILE A 150 -1.75 -6.04 15.02
N LEU A 151 -1.70 -4.78 14.55
CA LEU A 151 -1.60 -3.62 15.45
C LEU A 151 -2.88 -3.44 16.30
N ILE A 152 -4.06 -3.76 15.77
CA ILE A 152 -5.31 -3.76 16.54
C ILE A 152 -5.27 -4.82 17.63
N GLU A 153 -4.85 -6.05 17.30
CA GLU A 153 -4.73 -7.17 18.26
C GLU A 153 -3.73 -6.85 19.38
N LEU A 154 -2.67 -6.10 19.07
CA LEU A 154 -1.72 -5.57 20.07
C LEU A 154 -2.28 -4.39 20.88
N ASN A 155 -3.57 -4.09 20.77
CA ASN A 155 -4.26 -2.99 21.42
C ASN A 155 -3.64 -1.61 21.14
N ILE A 156 -2.98 -1.41 20.00
CA ILE A 156 -2.37 -0.11 19.68
C ILE A 156 -3.44 0.98 19.54
N HIS A 157 -4.65 0.59 19.16
CA HIS A 157 -5.78 1.50 19.03
C HIS A 157 -6.13 2.24 20.33
N THR A 158 -5.91 1.65 21.51
CA THR A 158 -6.20 2.30 22.80
C THR A 158 -5.27 3.48 23.08
N TYR A 159 -4.14 3.59 22.38
CA TYR A 159 -3.23 4.73 22.48
C TYR A 159 -3.53 5.83 21.45
N ILE A 160 -4.50 5.60 20.56
CA ILE A 160 -4.83 6.49 19.45
C ILE A 160 -6.19 7.18 19.69
N PHE A 161 -7.18 6.43 20.20
CA PHE A 161 -8.51 6.96 20.52
C PHE A 161 -8.58 7.45 21.96
N PHE A 162 -9.48 8.40 22.24
CA PHE A 162 -9.70 8.88 23.60
C PHE A 162 -10.25 7.74 24.49
N PRO A 163 -9.84 7.67 25.78
CA PRO A 163 -10.27 6.60 26.69
C PRO A 163 -11.79 6.51 26.88
N GLU A 164 -12.50 7.62 26.67
CA GLU A 164 -13.96 7.74 26.75
C GLU A 164 -14.69 6.88 25.72
N TYR A 165 -13.99 6.49 24.64
CA TYR A 165 -14.50 5.57 23.64
C TYR A 165 -14.06 4.13 23.93
N THR A 166 -12.96 3.90 24.65
CA THR A 166 -12.47 2.52 24.93
C THR A 166 -13.32 1.81 25.99
N GLY A 167 -14.42 1.17 25.54
CA GLY A 167 -15.29 0.30 26.34
C GLY A 167 -16.78 0.66 26.22
N GLY A 168 -17.64 -0.32 25.90
CA GLY A 168 -19.11 -0.16 25.82
C GLY A 168 -19.73 -0.62 24.50
N GLU A 169 -21.01 -0.28 24.25
CA GLU A 169 -21.79 -0.70 23.07
C GLU A 169 -21.21 -0.22 21.71
N GLN A 170 -20.22 0.67 21.71
CA GLN A 170 -19.59 1.24 20.50
C GLN A 170 -18.25 0.58 20.12
N GLU A 171 -17.84 -0.49 20.80
CA GLU A 171 -16.55 -1.16 20.60
C GLU A 171 -16.30 -1.56 19.12
N ALA A 172 -17.33 -2.06 18.43
CA ALA A 172 -17.22 -2.41 17.01
C ALA A 172 -16.89 -1.21 16.11
N LEU A 173 -17.52 -0.05 16.35
CA LEU A 173 -17.27 1.18 15.59
C LEU A 173 -15.84 1.67 15.79
N ILE A 174 -15.31 1.53 17.01
CA ILE A 174 -13.94 1.93 17.35
C ILE A 174 -12.94 1.00 16.68
N ILE A 175 -13.18 -0.30 16.67
CA ILE A 175 -12.32 -1.26 15.95
C ILE A 175 -12.26 -0.90 14.45
N ILE A 176 -13.38 -0.54 13.83
CA ILE A 176 -13.43 -0.15 12.42
C ILE A 176 -12.71 1.18 12.18
N ALA A 177 -12.94 2.19 13.04
CA ALA A 177 -12.26 3.47 12.97
C ALA A 177 -10.74 3.30 13.16
N SER A 178 -10.34 2.42 14.08
CA SER A 178 -8.95 2.06 14.35
C SER A 178 -8.32 1.37 13.16
N LEU A 179 -9.02 0.43 12.55
CA LEU A 179 -8.58 -0.25 11.34
C LEU A 179 -8.38 0.74 10.22
N PHE A 180 -9.33 1.64 9.98
CA PHE A 180 -9.21 2.68 8.97
C PHE A 180 -7.98 3.56 9.22
N LEU A 181 -7.81 4.06 10.44
CA LEU A 181 -6.68 4.92 10.80
C LEU A 181 -5.33 4.20 10.65
N LEU A 182 -5.21 3.00 11.23
CA LEU A 182 -3.97 2.21 11.15
C LEU A 182 -3.66 1.84 9.70
N PHE A 183 -4.68 1.58 8.88
CA PHE A 183 -4.51 1.28 7.46
C PHE A 183 -3.92 2.45 6.67
N ASN A 184 -4.35 3.69 6.96
CA ASN A 184 -3.74 4.90 6.38
C ASN A 184 -2.26 5.08 6.75
N LEU A 185 -1.83 4.57 7.91
CA LEU A 185 -0.43 4.65 8.36
C LEU A 185 0.41 3.50 7.80
N THR A 186 -0.09 2.27 7.88
CA THR A 186 0.65 1.07 7.48
C THR A 186 0.82 0.97 5.97
N ILE A 187 -0.03 1.63 5.16
CA ILE A 187 0.06 1.56 3.70
C ILE A 187 1.37 2.15 3.18
N GLY A 188 1.87 3.22 3.80
CA GLY A 188 3.17 3.79 3.48
C GLY A 188 4.32 2.81 3.75
N ALA A 189 4.28 2.12 4.90
CA ALA A 189 5.27 1.11 5.25
C ALA A 189 5.22 -0.10 4.30
N SER A 190 4.03 -0.54 3.90
CA SER A 190 3.89 -1.62 2.93
C SER A 190 4.39 -1.22 1.54
N ILE A 191 4.04 -0.02 1.06
CA ILE A 191 4.57 0.50 -0.21
C ILE A 191 6.10 0.67 -0.15
N MET A 192 6.64 1.07 1.00
CA MET A 192 8.09 1.13 1.23
C MET A 192 8.74 -0.23 1.01
N VAL A 193 8.26 -1.29 1.66
CA VAL A 193 8.81 -2.65 1.51
C VAL A 193 8.67 -3.15 0.08
N PHE A 194 7.49 -3.02 -0.53
CA PHE A 194 7.30 -3.48 -1.91
C PHE A 194 8.11 -2.69 -2.93
N SER A 195 8.20 -1.36 -2.79
CA SER A 195 9.00 -0.53 -3.71
C SER A 195 10.49 -0.84 -3.67
N THR A 196 11.01 -1.23 -2.51
CA THR A 196 12.36 -1.81 -2.36
C THR A 196 12.53 -3.07 -3.20
N THR A 197 11.62 -4.04 -3.09
CA THR A 197 11.70 -5.30 -3.85
C THR A 197 11.57 -5.09 -5.35
N TRP A 198 10.72 -4.17 -5.75
CA TRP A 198 10.56 -3.80 -7.15
C TRP A 198 11.79 -3.11 -7.70
N ALA A 199 12.45 -2.22 -6.93
CA ALA A 199 13.71 -1.62 -7.37
C ALA A 199 14.79 -2.68 -7.61
N LEU A 200 14.84 -3.73 -6.77
CA LEU A 200 15.74 -4.87 -6.96
C LEU A 200 15.40 -5.69 -8.21
N LYS A 201 14.11 -5.91 -8.46
CA LYS A 201 13.62 -6.58 -9.68
C LYS A 201 14.00 -5.76 -10.92
N ASP A 202 13.71 -4.46 -10.91
CA ASP A 202 14.00 -3.52 -11.99
C ASP A 202 15.51 -3.43 -12.29
N ALA A 203 16.35 -3.58 -11.26
CA ALA A 203 17.81 -3.56 -11.41
C ALA A 203 18.38 -4.80 -12.11
N GLY A 204 17.58 -5.86 -12.30
CA GLY A 204 18.03 -7.07 -12.99
C GLY A 204 19.11 -7.83 -12.23
N ILE A 205 19.14 -7.72 -10.90
CA ILE A 205 20.12 -8.44 -10.08
C ILE A 205 19.67 -9.88 -9.96
N VAL A 206 20.48 -10.79 -10.50
CA VAL A 206 20.24 -12.22 -10.53
C VAL A 206 21.31 -12.97 -9.75
N TYR A 207 20.99 -14.17 -9.33
CA TYR A 207 21.90 -15.09 -8.68
C TYR A 207 21.71 -16.51 -9.20
N ASN A 208 22.75 -17.31 -9.06
CA ASN A 208 22.76 -18.73 -9.38
C ASN A 208 23.63 -19.47 -8.34
N LYS A 209 23.46 -20.78 -8.21
CA LYS A 209 24.39 -21.62 -7.46
C LYS A 209 25.78 -21.56 -8.11
N LYS A 210 26.84 -21.63 -7.29
CA LYS A 210 28.22 -21.72 -7.79
C LYS A 210 28.39 -22.97 -8.66
N GLU A 211 29.26 -22.90 -9.67
CA GLU A 211 29.49 -23.95 -10.67
C GLU A 211 29.73 -25.32 -10.00
N GLY A 212 29.02 -26.36 -10.48
CA GLY A 212 29.12 -27.75 -9.97
C GLY A 212 27.78 -28.42 -9.68
N GLU A 213 26.71 -27.65 -9.43
CA GLU A 213 25.36 -28.18 -9.19
C GLU A 213 24.44 -27.87 -10.38
N TYR A 214 24.25 -28.85 -11.27
CA TYR A 214 23.28 -28.77 -12.36
C TYR A 214 21.88 -29.19 -11.89
N PRO A 215 20.80 -28.55 -12.37
CA PRO A 215 20.76 -27.42 -13.31
C PRO A 215 20.87 -26.04 -12.63
N ALA A 216 21.58 -25.14 -13.29
CA ALA A 216 21.77 -23.74 -12.91
C ALA A 216 20.47 -22.92 -13.06
N GLU A 217 19.66 -22.83 -12.00
CA GLU A 217 18.45 -22.00 -11.98
C GLU A 217 18.83 -20.52 -11.69
N ILE A 218 18.70 -19.66 -12.71
CA ILE A 218 18.95 -18.22 -12.56
C ILE A 218 17.73 -17.57 -11.91
N LYS A 219 17.89 -17.07 -10.68
CA LYS A 219 16.82 -16.39 -9.93
C LYS A 219 17.11 -14.91 -9.79
N SER A 220 16.06 -14.07 -9.83
CA SER A 220 16.19 -12.65 -9.51
C SER A 220 16.05 -12.42 -8.01
N VAL A 221 16.94 -11.61 -7.43
CA VAL A 221 16.87 -11.19 -6.01
C VAL A 221 15.55 -10.49 -5.72
N GLY A 222 15.13 -9.58 -6.63
CA GLY A 222 13.86 -8.86 -6.48
C GLY A 222 12.64 -9.79 -6.57
N VAL A 223 12.67 -10.76 -7.49
CA VAL A 223 11.59 -11.77 -7.61
C VAL A 223 11.54 -12.64 -6.35
N TRP A 224 12.68 -13.05 -5.81
CA TRP A 224 12.74 -13.84 -4.58
C TRP A 224 12.06 -13.14 -3.40
N TYR A 225 12.42 -11.87 -3.12
CA TYR A 225 11.74 -11.10 -2.08
C TYR A 225 10.26 -10.90 -2.38
N LEU A 226 9.91 -10.61 -3.63
CA LEU A 226 8.53 -10.40 -4.03
C LEU A 226 7.68 -11.66 -3.81
N SER A 227 8.21 -12.86 -4.09
CA SER A 227 7.52 -14.12 -3.84
C SER A 227 7.27 -14.36 -2.36
N ILE A 228 8.24 -14.04 -1.49
CA ILE A 228 8.05 -14.15 -0.02
C ILE A 228 6.98 -13.18 0.46
N LEU A 229 7.05 -11.92 0.04
CA LEU A 229 6.06 -10.92 0.44
C LEU A 229 4.66 -11.25 -0.08
N LYS A 230 4.52 -11.68 -1.34
CA LYS A 230 3.25 -12.13 -1.91
C LYS A 230 2.69 -13.35 -1.18
N GLY A 231 3.55 -14.32 -0.87
CA GLY A 231 3.17 -15.53 -0.12
C GLY A 231 2.67 -15.18 1.28
N TYR A 232 3.44 -14.37 2.02
CA TYR A 232 3.06 -13.90 3.35
C TYR A 232 1.74 -13.12 3.32
N THR A 233 1.64 -12.10 2.46
CA THR A 233 0.42 -11.27 2.36
C THR A 233 -0.82 -12.05 1.94
N GLY A 234 -0.67 -13.01 1.02
CA GLY A 234 -1.79 -13.83 0.56
C GLY A 234 -2.32 -14.75 1.67
N ILE A 235 -1.42 -15.47 2.34
CA ILE A 235 -1.79 -16.41 3.41
C ILE A 235 -2.35 -15.65 4.62
N GLU A 236 -1.66 -14.58 5.03
CA GLU A 236 -2.02 -13.81 6.22
C GLU A 236 -3.39 -13.17 6.07
N VAL A 237 -3.66 -12.47 4.96
CA VAL A 237 -4.98 -11.85 4.75
C VAL A 237 -6.10 -12.88 4.69
N LEU A 238 -5.86 -14.03 4.04
CA LEU A 238 -6.87 -15.09 3.98
C LEU A 238 -7.19 -15.60 5.39
N LEU A 239 -6.15 -15.86 6.19
CA LEU A 239 -6.30 -16.29 7.57
C LEU A 239 -7.00 -15.23 8.42
N SER A 240 -6.62 -13.96 8.30
CA SER A 240 -7.26 -12.84 8.97
C SER A 240 -8.74 -12.72 8.61
N ILE A 241 -9.11 -12.80 7.34
CA ILE A 241 -10.52 -12.74 6.91
C ILE A 241 -11.32 -13.89 7.51
N VAL A 242 -10.76 -15.12 7.50
CA VAL A 242 -11.42 -16.28 8.11
C VAL A 242 -11.61 -16.10 9.61
N LEU A 243 -10.58 -15.62 10.32
CA LEU A 243 -10.66 -15.37 11.76
C LEU A 243 -11.69 -14.28 12.10
N ILE A 244 -11.68 -13.16 11.36
CA ILE A 244 -12.65 -12.09 11.50
C ILE A 244 -14.07 -12.60 11.22
N PHE A 245 -14.25 -13.43 10.21
CA PHE A 245 -15.55 -14.01 9.90
C PHE A 245 -16.05 -14.93 11.02
N ILE A 246 -15.17 -15.78 11.57
CA ILE A 246 -15.50 -16.66 12.70
C ILE A 246 -15.81 -15.84 13.96
N SER A 247 -15.03 -14.81 14.28
CA SER A 247 -15.27 -13.96 15.45
C SER A 247 -16.59 -13.20 15.31
N SER A 248 -16.91 -12.73 14.10
CA SER A 248 -18.19 -12.09 13.79
C SER A 248 -19.38 -13.03 13.99
N ILE A 249 -19.26 -14.29 13.56
CA ILE A 249 -20.28 -15.31 13.79
C ILE A 249 -20.46 -15.58 15.29
N ARG A 250 -19.38 -15.71 16.05
CA ARG A 250 -19.47 -15.92 17.50
C ARG A 250 -20.15 -14.75 18.21
N ALA A 251 -19.69 -13.53 17.94
CA ALA A 251 -20.25 -12.32 18.54
C ALA A 251 -21.74 -12.16 18.21
N SER A 252 -22.15 -12.42 16.96
CA SER A 252 -23.56 -12.35 16.57
C SER A 252 -24.41 -13.40 17.27
N ILE A 253 -23.95 -14.66 17.40
CA ILE A 253 -24.68 -15.71 18.13
C ILE A 253 -24.89 -15.32 19.59
N GLU A 254 -23.85 -14.79 20.25
CA GLU A 254 -23.88 -14.37 21.66
C GLU A 254 -24.82 -13.17 21.90
N LEU A 255 -24.77 -12.14 21.03
CA LEU A 255 -25.56 -10.91 21.19
C LEU A 255 -27.04 -11.08 20.82
N SER A 256 -27.37 -11.99 19.91
CA SER A 256 -28.72 -12.11 19.33
C SER A 256 -29.51 -13.32 19.82
N GLY A 257 -28.97 -14.12 20.75
CA GLY A 257 -29.58 -15.39 21.15
C GLY A 257 -29.71 -16.39 19.99
N GLY A 258 -28.83 -16.31 18.99
CA GLY A 258 -28.83 -17.16 17.80
C GLY A 258 -29.47 -16.57 16.53
N ALA A 259 -30.00 -15.34 16.57
CA ALA A 259 -30.56 -14.65 15.40
C ALA A 259 -29.49 -13.86 14.62
N PHE A 260 -28.85 -14.52 13.66
CA PHE A 260 -27.85 -13.90 12.78
C PHE A 260 -28.48 -12.83 11.87
N THR A 261 -28.10 -11.55 12.02
CA THR A 261 -28.61 -10.47 11.16
C THR A 261 -27.52 -9.89 10.25
N ILE A 262 -27.85 -9.65 8.98
CA ILE A 262 -26.96 -9.05 7.97
C ILE A 262 -26.39 -7.70 8.43
N LEU A 263 -27.14 -6.95 9.25
CA LEU A 263 -26.72 -5.66 9.78
C LEU A 263 -25.49 -5.76 10.68
N GLN A 264 -25.33 -6.86 11.43
CA GLN A 264 -24.16 -7.11 12.27
C GLN A 264 -22.91 -7.48 11.44
N MET A 265 -23.10 -7.99 10.21
CA MET A 265 -22.00 -8.28 9.28
C MET A 265 -21.59 -7.08 8.42
N ALA A 266 -22.47 -6.09 8.27
CA ALA A 266 -22.28 -4.95 7.38
C ALA A 266 -20.91 -4.25 7.54
N PRO A 267 -20.38 -4.05 8.77
CA PRO A 267 -19.10 -3.40 8.92
C PRO A 267 -17.90 -4.22 8.42
N TYR A 268 -18.00 -5.55 8.48
CA TYR A 268 -16.98 -6.45 7.94
C TYR A 268 -17.04 -6.52 6.42
N LEU A 269 -18.26 -6.51 5.84
CA LEU A 269 -18.45 -6.44 4.39
C LEU A 269 -17.94 -5.12 3.81
N LEU A 270 -17.99 -4.02 4.58
CA LEU A 270 -17.48 -2.71 4.17
C LEU A 270 -15.95 -2.69 3.99
N GLN A 271 -15.23 -3.66 4.56
CA GLN A 271 -13.77 -3.75 4.45
C GLN A 271 -13.30 -4.15 3.04
N ILE A 272 -14.10 -4.90 2.28
CA ILE A 272 -13.75 -5.32 0.91
C ILE A 272 -13.72 -4.10 -0.03
N PRO A 273 -14.79 -3.27 -0.13
CA PRO A 273 -14.74 -2.01 -0.86
C PRO A 273 -13.61 -1.09 -0.39
N MET A 274 -13.31 -1.08 0.91
CA MET A 274 -12.20 -0.30 1.47
C MET A 274 -10.86 -0.76 0.87
N ILE A 275 -10.52 -2.05 0.96
CA ILE A 275 -9.29 -2.62 0.37
C ILE A 275 -9.18 -2.26 -1.13
N LEU A 276 -10.27 -2.41 -1.88
CA LEU A 276 -10.31 -2.01 -3.29
C LEU A 276 -10.08 -0.51 -3.50
N GLY A 277 -10.65 0.34 -2.65
CA GLY A 277 -10.41 1.78 -2.65
C GLY A 277 -8.93 2.14 -2.45
N TYR A 278 -8.25 1.49 -1.50
CA TYR A 278 -6.83 1.72 -1.24
C TYR A 278 -5.92 1.33 -2.41
N VAL A 279 -6.30 0.32 -3.20
CA VAL A 279 -5.57 -0.02 -4.44
C VAL A 279 -5.49 1.20 -5.37
N PHE A 280 -6.59 1.96 -5.51
CA PHE A 280 -6.60 3.19 -6.29
C PHE A 280 -5.80 4.31 -5.62
N LEU A 281 -5.93 4.48 -4.30
CA LEU A 281 -5.16 5.48 -3.54
C LEU A 281 -3.64 5.31 -3.68
N THR A 282 -3.16 4.07 -3.84
CA THR A 282 -1.72 3.83 -4.04
C THR A 282 -1.20 4.19 -5.43
N MET A 283 -2.07 4.38 -6.43
CA MET A 283 -1.66 4.56 -7.82
C MET A 283 -0.65 5.71 -8.06
N PRO A 284 -0.77 6.90 -7.43
CA PRO A 284 0.21 7.97 -7.63
C PRO A 284 1.64 7.57 -7.25
N ALA A 285 1.83 6.78 -6.20
CA ALA A 285 3.14 6.23 -5.85
C ALA A 285 3.70 5.34 -6.96
N PHE A 286 2.87 4.54 -7.60
CA PHE A 286 3.31 3.70 -8.72
C PHE A 286 3.72 4.50 -9.94
N ILE A 287 2.98 5.55 -10.27
CA ILE A 287 3.35 6.48 -11.35
C ILE A 287 4.74 7.09 -11.05
N LEU A 288 4.98 7.48 -9.81
CA LEU A 288 6.28 7.98 -9.37
C LEU A 288 7.38 6.91 -9.50
N LEU A 289 7.12 5.68 -9.08
CA LEU A 289 8.08 4.57 -9.15
C LEU A 289 8.43 4.23 -10.60
N ASP A 290 7.44 4.19 -11.50
CA ASP A 290 7.66 3.93 -12.92
C ASP A 290 8.44 5.07 -13.58
N ARG A 291 8.13 6.33 -13.25
CA ARG A 291 8.87 7.50 -13.77
C ARG A 291 10.33 7.52 -13.32
N THR A 292 10.58 7.14 -12.07
CA THR A 292 11.94 7.15 -11.48
C THR A 292 12.72 5.87 -11.78
N ARG A 293 12.10 4.87 -12.43
CA ARG A 293 12.63 3.52 -12.65
C ARG A 293 14.05 3.49 -13.19
N GLU A 294 14.33 4.14 -14.32
CA GLU A 294 15.66 4.12 -14.94
C GLU A 294 16.73 4.71 -14.02
N LYS A 295 16.46 5.87 -13.42
CA LYS A 295 17.38 6.51 -12.46
C LYS A 295 17.66 5.60 -11.26
N ARG A 296 16.63 4.90 -10.76
CA ARG A 296 16.75 3.98 -9.61
C ARG A 296 17.54 2.73 -9.98
N LYS A 297 17.25 2.15 -11.14
CA LYS A 297 17.97 1.00 -11.72
C LYS A 297 19.46 1.29 -11.82
N THR A 298 19.85 2.37 -12.49
CA THR A 298 21.27 2.72 -12.68
C THR A 298 21.99 2.92 -11.34
N LYS A 299 21.39 3.68 -10.41
CA LYS A 299 21.97 3.89 -9.07
C LYS A 299 22.16 2.59 -8.29
N LEU A 300 21.20 1.68 -8.36
CA LEU A 300 21.28 0.40 -7.66
C LEU A 300 22.31 -0.53 -8.29
N GLN A 301 22.40 -0.56 -9.62
CA GLN A 301 23.43 -1.29 -10.36
C GLN A 301 24.83 -0.76 -10.08
N GLU A 302 25.03 0.56 -10.00
CA GLU A 302 26.31 1.15 -9.59
C GLU A 302 26.73 0.72 -8.19
N LYS A 303 25.80 0.72 -7.22
CA LYS A 303 26.06 0.22 -5.87
C LYS A 303 26.37 -1.28 -5.86
N ALA A 304 25.62 -2.07 -6.61
CA ALA A 304 25.84 -3.51 -6.76
C ALA A 304 27.24 -3.82 -7.33
N LYS A 305 27.69 -3.08 -8.35
CA LYS A 305 29.04 -3.19 -8.91
C LYS A 305 30.12 -2.90 -7.87
N LYS A 306 29.93 -1.87 -7.02
CA LYS A 306 30.85 -1.57 -5.90
C LYS A 306 30.93 -2.71 -4.87
N TRP A 307 29.93 -3.60 -4.82
CA TRP A 307 29.93 -4.79 -3.97
C TRP A 307 30.42 -6.06 -4.68
N GLY A 308 31.04 -5.92 -5.86
CA GLY A 308 31.66 -7.03 -6.58
C GLY A 308 30.70 -7.84 -7.47
N ILE A 309 29.46 -7.40 -7.65
CA ILE A 309 28.51 -8.04 -8.58
C ILE A 309 28.91 -7.67 -10.01
N LYS A 310 29.25 -8.67 -10.83
CA LYS A 310 29.70 -8.49 -12.22
C LYS A 310 28.51 -8.36 -13.18
N ILE A 311 28.74 -7.70 -14.30
CA ILE A 311 27.77 -7.69 -15.41
C ILE A 311 27.81 -9.06 -16.08
N SER A 312 26.65 -9.71 -16.23
CA SER A 312 26.53 -10.97 -16.94
C SER A 312 26.10 -10.69 -18.38
N ASN A 313 26.98 -10.98 -19.35
CA ASN A 313 26.65 -10.86 -20.77
C ASN A 313 25.83 -12.05 -21.31
N LYS A 314 25.55 -13.07 -20.47
CA LYS A 314 24.64 -14.14 -20.86
C LYS A 314 23.21 -13.61 -20.81
N GLN A 315 22.74 -13.07 -21.94
CA GLN A 315 21.30 -13.04 -22.26
C GLN A 315 20.86 -14.50 -22.36
N SER A 316 20.44 -15.02 -21.22
CA SER A 316 19.94 -16.37 -21.15
C SER A 316 18.56 -16.31 -21.82
N ASN A 317 18.39 -16.98 -22.96
CA ASN A 317 17.11 -17.13 -23.69
C ASN A 317 16.12 -18.01 -22.89
N PHE A 318 16.00 -17.77 -21.59
CA PHE A 318 15.03 -18.46 -20.75
C PHE A 318 13.79 -17.59 -20.68
N LYS A 319 12.70 -18.11 -21.27
CA LYS A 319 11.35 -17.68 -20.90
C LYS A 319 11.25 -17.86 -19.38
N ILE A 320 11.18 -16.76 -18.66
CA ILE A 320 10.76 -16.74 -17.26
C ILE A 320 9.23 -16.76 -17.34
N ASP A 321 8.61 -17.84 -16.87
CA ASP A 321 7.15 -17.90 -16.76
C ASP A 321 6.66 -16.74 -15.87
N GLU A 322 5.76 -15.92 -16.43
CA GLU A 322 5.24 -14.67 -15.83
C GLU A 322 4.39 -14.87 -14.57
#